data_AF-A0A0D0E4V9-F1
#
_entry.id   AF-A0A0D0E4V9-F1
#
_cell.length_a   1.000
_cell.length_b   1.000
_cell.length_c   1.000
_cell.angle_alpha   90.00
_cell.angle_beta   90.00
_cell.angle_gamma   90.00
#
_symmetry.space_group_name_H-M   'P 1'
#
loop_
_entity.id
_entity.type
_entity.pdbx_description
1 polymer ?
#
loop_
_entity_poly.entity_id
_entity_poly.type
_entity_poly.pdbx_seq_one_letter_code
_entity_poly.pdbx_strand_id
1 'polypeptide(L)'
;MHDIASLITTQEAEADEDFLEDEENKITLIAAAIIGGAEISRQIRIENRHENRLYLCRPQLLPNPRLATPWQVLYDSQNDHAFITTMGFDVQTFAYILTSGFATCWHETAIPRNDTSTVANPRPEW
;
A
#
# COMPACT_ATOMS: atom_id res chain seq x y z
N MET A 1 -53.03 14.22 -42.36
CA MET A 1 -52.52 15.36 -41.56
C MET A 1 -52.17 14.85 -40.16
N HIS A 2 -51.28 13.86 -40.14
CA HIS A 2 -50.53 13.33 -39.01
C HIS A 2 -49.08 13.31 -39.52
N ASP A 3 -48.08 13.34 -38.64
CA ASP A 3 -46.64 13.36 -38.96
C ASP A 3 -45.96 14.71 -39.19
N ILE A 4 -46.32 15.72 -38.40
CA ILE A 4 -45.35 16.80 -38.09
C ILE A 4 -45.09 16.84 -36.59
N ALA A 5 -46.15 16.74 -35.78
CA ALA A 5 -46.02 16.69 -34.32
C ALA A 5 -45.19 15.48 -33.84
N SER A 6 -45.39 14.30 -34.45
CA SER A 6 -44.59 13.09 -34.19
C SER A 6 -43.11 13.32 -34.49
N LEU A 7 -42.80 13.91 -35.65
CA LEU A 7 -41.42 14.17 -36.09
C LEU A 7 -40.72 15.20 -35.19
N ILE A 8 -41.43 16.24 -34.75
CA ILE A 8 -40.91 17.25 -33.83
C ILE A 8 -40.65 16.64 -32.46
N THR A 9 -41.58 15.86 -31.91
CA THR A 9 -41.39 15.19 -30.62
C THR A 9 -40.23 14.20 -30.64
N THR A 10 -40.05 13.46 -31.75
CA THR A 10 -38.89 12.57 -31.91
C THR A 10 -37.58 13.35 -32.00
N GLN A 11 -37.55 14.47 -32.74
CA GLN A 11 -36.36 15.32 -32.82
C GLN A 11 -36.00 15.98 -31.49
N GLU A 12 -36.98 16.43 -30.72
CA GLU A 12 -36.75 17.01 -29.40
C GLU A 12 -36.22 15.97 -28.41
N ALA A 13 -36.76 14.74 -28.45
CA ALA A 13 -36.29 13.64 -27.60
C ALA A 13 -34.86 13.19 -27.94
N GLU A 14 -34.51 13.07 -29.22
CA GLU A 14 -33.13 12.74 -29.65
C GLU A 14 -32.15 13.86 -29.27
N ALA A 15 -32.54 15.14 -29.42
CA ALA A 15 -31.67 16.26 -29.07
C ALA A 15 -31.42 16.37 -27.55
N ASP A 16 -32.43 16.06 -26.72
CA ASP A 16 -32.28 16.01 -25.27
C ASP A 16 -31.42 14.81 -24.83
N GLU A 17 -31.58 13.64 -25.48
CA GLU A 17 -30.77 12.45 -25.21
C GLU A 17 -29.29 12.68 -25.57
N ASP A 18 -29.01 13.25 -26.74
CA ASP A 18 -27.66 13.64 -27.19
C ASP A 18 -27.02 14.68 -26.24
N PHE A 19 -27.81 15.64 -25.75
CA PHE A 19 -27.33 16.66 -24.81
C PHE A 19 -26.97 16.06 -23.44
N LEU A 20 -27.78 15.13 -22.93
CA LEU A 20 -27.53 14.44 -21.68
C LEU A 20 -26.32 13.50 -21.78
N GLU A 21 -26.16 12.79 -22.90
CA GLU A 21 -25.01 11.90 -23.14
C GLU A 21 -23.68 12.69 -23.21
N ASP A 22 -23.67 13.86 -23.86
CA ASP A 22 -22.49 14.74 -23.91
C ASP A 22 -22.15 15.30 -22.50
N GLU A 23 -23.15 15.63 -21.68
CA GLU A 23 -22.93 16.08 -20.31
C GLU A 23 -22.43 14.95 -19.39
N GLU A 24 -22.98 13.73 -19.49
CA GLU A 24 -22.51 12.56 -18.76
C GLU A 24 -21.08 12.18 -19.16
N ASN A 25 -20.76 12.23 -20.46
CA ASN A 25 -19.42 11.98 -20.97
C ASN A 25 -18.42 13.03 -20.47
N LYS A 26 -18.80 14.31 -20.42
CA LYS A 26 -17.96 15.38 -19.84
C LYS A 26 -17.72 15.17 -18.34
N ILE A 27 -18.77 14.82 -17.59
CA ILE A 27 -18.65 14.53 -16.15
C ILE A 27 -17.71 13.34 -15.93
N THR A 28 -17.87 12.28 -16.71
CA THR A 28 -17.03 11.08 -16.65
C THR A 28 -15.57 11.40 -16.96
N LEU A 29 -15.32 12.22 -17.99
CA LEU A 29 -13.98 12.68 -18.36
C LEU A 29 -13.33 13.51 -17.26
N ILE A 30 -14.09 14.44 -16.65
CA ILE A 30 -13.62 15.26 -15.53
C ILE A 30 -13.32 14.39 -14.32
N ALA A 31 -14.19 13.45 -13.97
CA ALA A 31 -13.97 12.52 -12.86
C ALA A 31 -12.72 11.65 -13.08
N ALA A 32 -12.55 11.11 -14.29
CA ALA A 32 -11.36 10.34 -14.67
C ALA A 32 -10.08 11.19 -14.59
N ALA A 33 -10.12 12.46 -15.03
CA ALA A 33 -8.99 13.38 -14.93
C ALA A 33 -8.64 13.70 -13.46
N ILE A 34 -9.63 13.90 -12.59
CA ILE A 34 -9.42 14.14 -11.15
C ILE A 34 -8.80 12.92 -10.49
N ILE A 35 -9.38 11.73 -10.71
CA ILE A 35 -8.90 10.48 -10.10
C ILE A 35 -7.50 10.15 -10.61
N GLY A 36 -7.29 10.20 -11.93
CA GLY A 36 -5.99 9.97 -12.56
C GLY A 36 -4.94 10.98 -12.08
N GLY A 37 -5.28 12.27 -12.05
CA GLY A 37 -4.38 13.32 -11.55
C GLY A 37 -4.04 13.18 -10.06
N ALA A 38 -5.01 12.78 -9.23
CA ALA A 38 -4.79 12.53 -7.81
C ALA A 38 -3.85 11.34 -7.57
N GLU A 39 -3.98 10.28 -8.37
CA GLU A 39 -3.14 9.09 -8.29
C GLU A 39 -1.70 9.38 -8.75
N ILE A 40 -1.54 10.06 -9.89
CA ILE A 40 -0.21 10.51 -10.38
C ILE A 40 0.47 11.41 -9.33
N SER A 41 -0.27 12.38 -8.77
CA SER A 41 0.25 13.27 -7.73
C SER A 41 0.62 12.52 -6.45
N ARG A 42 -0.10 11.46 -6.10
CA ARG A 42 0.23 10.59 -4.96
C ARG A 42 1.54 9.85 -5.23
N GLN A 43 1.71 9.27 -6.42
CA GLN A 43 2.92 8.55 -6.80
C GLN A 43 4.16 9.46 -6.79
N ILE A 44 4.08 10.64 -7.41
CA ILE A 44 5.17 11.64 -7.38
C ILE A 44 5.53 12.03 -5.95
N ARG A 45 4.55 12.23 -5.06
CA ARG A 45 4.83 12.52 -3.64
C ARG A 45 5.47 11.36 -2.90
N ILE A 46 5.14 10.11 -3.24
CA ILE A 46 5.77 8.92 -2.67
C ILE A 46 7.23 8.84 -3.17
N GLU A 47 7.46 9.03 -4.46
CA GLU A 47 8.81 9.02 -5.07
C GLU A 47 9.70 10.14 -4.53
N ASN A 48 9.22 11.38 -4.44
CA ASN A 48 9.99 12.49 -3.89
C ASN A 48 10.32 12.30 -2.39
N ARG A 49 9.40 11.68 -1.63
CA ARG A 49 9.67 11.30 -0.23
C ARG A 49 10.61 10.10 -0.14
N HIS A 50 10.64 9.26 -1.16
CA HIS A 50 11.48 8.07 -1.21
C HIS A 50 12.96 8.44 -1.40
N GLU A 51 13.28 9.37 -2.29
CA GLU A 51 14.69 9.81 -2.51
C GLU A 51 15.38 10.27 -1.22
N ASN A 52 14.62 10.80 -0.26
CA ASN A 52 15.15 11.36 0.98
C ASN A 52 14.98 10.44 2.20
N ARG A 53 14.38 9.25 2.07
CA ARG A 53 14.16 8.33 3.20
C ARG A 53 15.18 7.19 3.17
N LEU A 54 15.91 7.04 4.27
CA LEU A 54 16.82 5.91 4.50
C LEU A 54 16.13 4.65 5.07
N TYR A 55 14.80 4.58 4.98
CA TYR A 55 14.00 3.48 5.53
C TYR A 55 12.80 3.15 4.65
N LEU A 56 12.37 1.88 4.72
CA LEU A 56 11.25 1.38 3.93
C LEU A 56 9.90 1.87 4.49
N CYS A 57 9.01 2.24 3.58
CA CYS A 57 7.63 2.59 3.83
C CYS A 57 6.70 1.42 3.46
N ARG A 58 5.45 1.45 3.93
CA ARG A 58 4.49 0.33 3.77
C ARG A 58 4.34 -0.20 2.33
N PRO A 59 4.28 0.64 1.27
CA PRO A 59 4.21 0.14 -0.12
C PRO A 59 5.45 -0.63 -0.58
N GLN A 60 6.57 -0.50 0.14
CA GLN A 60 7.86 -1.10 -0.18
C GLN A 60 8.13 -2.37 0.63
N LEU A 61 7.24 -2.69 1.57
CA LEU A 61 7.32 -3.94 2.32
C LEU A 61 6.85 -5.10 1.44
N LEU A 62 7.32 -6.30 1.77
CA LEU A 62 6.89 -7.52 1.10
C LEU A 62 5.37 -7.68 1.15
N PRO A 63 4.71 -8.13 0.06
CA PRO A 63 3.26 -8.35 0.04
C PRO A 63 2.79 -9.26 1.17
N ASN A 64 3.59 -10.26 1.52
CA ASN A 64 3.43 -11.06 2.72
C ASN A 64 4.64 -10.85 3.64
N PRO A 65 4.51 -10.05 4.72
CA PRO A 65 5.61 -9.78 5.63
C PRO A 65 5.97 -10.96 6.54
N ARG A 66 5.35 -12.14 6.37
CA ARG A 66 5.58 -13.34 7.20
C ARG A 66 6.52 -14.36 6.56
N LEU A 67 6.80 -14.25 5.26
CA LEU A 67 7.57 -15.23 4.50
C LEU A 67 8.69 -14.55 3.72
N ALA A 68 9.82 -15.26 3.60
CA ALA A 68 10.99 -14.82 2.84
C ALA A 68 11.45 -13.39 3.18
N THR A 69 11.25 -12.98 4.43
CA THR A 69 11.71 -11.66 4.86
C THR A 69 13.24 -11.62 4.85
N PRO A 70 13.86 -10.45 4.60
CA PRO A 70 15.31 -10.30 4.74
C PRO A 70 15.82 -10.76 6.11
N TRP A 71 14.99 -10.61 7.16
CA TRP A 71 15.26 -11.13 8.49
C TRP A 71 15.33 -12.67 8.55
N GLN A 72 14.36 -13.37 7.95
CA GLN A 72 14.39 -14.84 7.88
C GLN A 72 15.62 -15.32 7.10
N VAL A 73 15.92 -14.71 5.95
CA VAL A 73 17.11 -15.07 5.16
C VAL A 73 18.39 -14.84 5.95
N LEU A 74 18.50 -13.71 6.64
CA LEU A 74 19.64 -13.41 7.53
C LEU A 74 19.76 -14.48 8.62
N TYR A 75 18.66 -14.73 9.34
CA TYR A 75 18.63 -15.70 10.43
C TYR A 75 18.99 -17.11 9.94
N ASP A 76 18.40 -17.59 8.85
CA ASP A 76 18.65 -18.93 8.30
C ASP A 76 20.09 -19.08 7.78
N SER A 77 20.72 -17.99 7.33
CA SER A 77 22.10 -18.04 6.83
C SER A 77 23.14 -18.35 7.90
N GLN A 78 22.86 -18.03 9.16
CA GLN A 78 23.78 -18.18 10.30
C GLN A 78 25.21 -17.68 9.98
N ASN A 79 25.31 -16.59 9.21
CA ASN A 79 26.58 -16.06 8.71
C ASN A 79 27.04 -14.86 9.56
N ASP A 80 28.16 -15.00 10.26
CA ASP A 80 28.69 -13.94 11.12
C ASP A 80 28.91 -12.61 10.40
N HIS A 81 29.44 -12.64 9.17
CA HIS A 81 29.69 -11.40 8.42
C HIS A 81 28.38 -10.67 8.10
N ALA A 82 27.33 -11.42 7.73
CA ALA A 82 26.00 -10.85 7.47
C ALA A 82 25.37 -10.27 8.75
N PHE A 83 25.48 -10.97 9.87
CA PHE A 83 24.99 -10.52 11.17
C PHE A 83 25.72 -9.27 11.67
N ILE A 84 27.07 -9.26 11.61
CA ILE A 84 27.88 -8.11 12.01
C ILE A 84 27.55 -6.90 11.13
N THR A 85 27.45 -7.08 9.82
CA THR A 85 27.13 -5.97 8.90
C THR A 85 25.74 -5.40 9.15
N THR A 86 24.75 -6.25 9.46
CA THR A 86 23.35 -5.83 9.58
C THR A 86 22.99 -5.33 10.98
N MET A 87 23.51 -5.97 12.03
CA MET A 87 23.11 -5.74 13.43
C MET A 87 24.26 -5.23 14.30
N GLY A 88 25.51 -5.36 13.87
CA GLY A 88 26.69 -4.93 14.63
C GLY A 88 27.25 -5.96 15.60
N PHE A 89 26.79 -7.21 15.57
CA PHE A 89 27.30 -8.32 16.39
C PHE A 89 27.18 -9.65 15.65
N ASP A 90 27.91 -10.68 16.09
CA ASP A 90 27.93 -12.01 15.48
C ASP A 90 26.71 -12.88 15.85
N VAL A 91 26.63 -14.06 15.24
CA VAL A 91 25.50 -14.99 15.43
C VAL A 91 25.41 -15.44 16.89
N GLN A 92 26.53 -15.72 17.53
CA GLN A 92 26.55 -16.21 18.92
C GLN A 92 26.06 -15.15 19.90
N THR A 93 26.50 -13.90 19.70
CA THR A 93 26.06 -12.75 20.49
C THR A 93 24.57 -12.51 20.30
N PHE A 94 24.07 -12.61 19.07
CA PHE A 94 22.63 -12.54 18.81
C PHE A 94 21.86 -13.62 19.57
N ALA A 95 22.29 -14.88 19.48
CA ALA A 95 21.64 -16.00 20.17
C ALA A 95 21.63 -15.80 21.69
N TYR A 96 22.71 -15.26 22.26
CA TYR A 96 22.79 -14.91 23.67
C TYR A 96 21.76 -13.85 24.05
N ILE A 97 21.66 -12.75 23.29
CA ILE A 97 20.67 -11.69 23.54
C ILE A 97 19.26 -12.26 23.45
N LEU A 98 18.99 -13.05 22.40
CA LEU A 98 17.69 -13.66 22.15
C LEU A 98 17.24 -14.53 23.34
N THR A 99 18.12 -15.39 23.84
CA THR A 99 17.84 -16.31 24.96
C THR A 99 17.86 -15.64 26.34
N SER A 100 18.48 -14.47 26.47
CA SER A 100 18.53 -13.69 27.73
C SER A 100 17.26 -12.87 28.00
N GLY A 101 16.14 -13.20 27.35
CA GLY A 101 14.83 -12.58 27.56
C GLY A 101 14.40 -11.61 26.45
N PHE A 102 15.27 -11.30 25.48
CA PHE A 102 14.88 -10.48 24.33
C PHE A 102 13.79 -11.16 23.50
N ALA A 103 13.83 -12.48 23.34
CA ALA A 103 12.81 -13.23 22.58
C ALA A 103 11.39 -13.00 23.12
N THR A 104 11.21 -13.00 24.45
CA THR A 104 9.93 -12.75 25.10
C THR A 104 9.39 -11.38 24.71
N CYS A 105 10.20 -10.32 24.91
CA CYS A 105 9.82 -8.97 24.52
C CYS A 105 9.55 -8.87 23.01
N TRP A 106 10.38 -9.49 22.19
CA TRP A 106 10.32 -9.42 20.73
C TRP A 106 9.09 -10.13 20.14
N HIS A 107 8.68 -11.26 20.71
CA HIS A 107 7.55 -12.06 20.21
C HIS A 107 6.21 -11.62 20.79
N GLU A 108 6.18 -11.14 22.03
CA GLU A 108 4.94 -10.86 22.76
C GLU A 108 4.58 -9.38 22.79
N THR A 109 5.55 -8.47 22.58
CA THR A 109 5.31 -7.02 22.70
C THR A 109 5.27 -6.37 21.32
N ALA A 110 4.09 -5.95 20.89
CA ALA A 110 3.96 -5.08 19.73
C ALA A 110 4.60 -3.71 20.01
N ILE A 111 5.36 -3.18 19.05
CA ILE A 111 5.88 -1.81 19.14
C ILE A 111 4.68 -0.84 19.14
N PRO A 112 4.49 -0.02 20.19
CA PRO A 112 3.38 0.92 20.24
C PRO A 112 3.45 1.89 19.05
N ARG A 113 2.39 1.93 18.25
CA ARG A 113 2.23 2.97 17.23
C ARG A 113 0.80 3.50 17.25
N ASN A 114 0.67 4.79 16.96
CA ASN A 114 -0.64 5.46 16.93
C ASN A 114 -1.53 5.00 15.77
N ASP A 115 -0.97 4.30 14.77
CA ASP A 115 -1.66 3.85 13.56
C ASP A 115 -1.97 2.34 13.53
N THR A 116 -1.67 1.60 14.61
CA THR A 116 -1.94 0.16 14.72
C THR A 116 -2.59 -0.22 16.04
N SER A 117 -3.57 -1.13 16.00
CA SER A 117 -4.19 -1.69 17.20
C SER A 117 -3.15 -2.40 18.08
N THR A 118 -3.17 -2.11 19.38
CA THR A 118 -2.32 -2.74 20.40
C THR A 118 -2.72 -4.18 20.73
N VAL A 119 -3.85 -4.66 20.19
CA VAL A 119 -4.47 -5.96 20.51
C VAL A 119 -4.46 -6.91 19.30
N ALA A 120 -3.52 -6.71 18.37
CA ALA A 120 -3.39 -7.62 17.22
C ALA A 120 -3.03 -9.04 17.70
N ASN A 121 -3.61 -10.05 17.06
CA ASN A 121 -3.34 -11.44 17.40
C ASN A 121 -1.82 -11.72 17.39
N PRO A 122 -1.29 -12.39 18.42
CA PRO A 122 0.11 -12.78 18.48
C PRO A 122 0.48 -13.71 17.31
N ARG A 123 1.78 -13.83 17.05
CA ARG A 123 2.32 -14.66 15.98
C ARG A 123 1.85 -16.12 16.17
N PRO A 124 1.39 -16.83 15.12
CA PRO A 124 1.17 -18.28 15.22
C PRO A 124 2.49 -18.96 15.57
N GLU A 125 2.46 -19.84 16.57
CA GLU A 125 3.56 -20.74 16.93
C GLU A 125 4.00 -21.54 15.69
N TRP A 126 5.32 -21.70 15.50
CA TRP A 126 5.94 -22.49 14.43
C TRP A 126 6.34 -23.87 14.96
#